data_AF-T0Z6I9-F1
#
_entry.id   AF-T0Z6I9-F1
#
_cell.length_a   1.000
_cell.length_b   1.000
_cell.length_c   1.000
_cell.angle_alpha   90.00
_cell.angle_beta   90.00
_cell.angle_gamma   90.00
#
_symmetry.space_group_name_H-M   'P 1'
#
loop_
_entity.id
_entity.type
_entity.pdbx_description
1 polymer ?
#
loop_
_entity_poly.entity_id
_entity_poly.type
_entity_poly.pdbx_seq_one_letter_code
_entity_poly.pdbx_strand_id
1 'polypeptide(L)' 'MNPLVDELKQLIIASLDLEGVTPADIDPDAPLFGDGLGLDSIDALELGAAIQ' A
#
# COMPACT_ATOMS: atom_id res chain seq x y z
N MET A 1 -0.23 16.83 5.19
CA MET A 1 -0.94 15.80 4.41
C MET A 1 -0.50 15.96 2.98
N ASN A 2 0.20 14.97 2.44
CA ASN A 2 0.61 14.97 1.05
C ASN A 2 -0.49 14.21 0.28
N PRO A 3 -1.28 14.89 -0.56
CA PRO A 3 -2.45 14.27 -1.19
C PRO A 3 -2.11 13.03 -2.02
N LEU A 4 -0.93 13.02 -2.67
CA LEU A 4 -0.43 11.86 -3.42
C LEU A 4 -0.15 10.65 -2.52
N VAL A 5 0.34 10.89 -1.29
CA VAL A 5 0.63 9.80 -0.35
C VAL A 5 -0.68 9.18 0.15
N ASP A 6 -1.68 9.99 0.47
CA ASP A 6 -2.97 9.51 0.93
C ASP A 6 -3.70 8.72 -0.18
N GLU A 7 -3.62 9.18 -1.44
CA GLU A 7 -4.16 8.48 -2.61
C GLU A 7 -3.44 7.15 -2.85
N LEU A 8 -2.10 7.12 -2.74
CA LEU A 8 -1.32 5.88 -2.89
C LEU A 8 -1.65 4.87 -1.79
N LYS A 9 -1.84 5.30 -0.54
CA LYS A 9 -2.25 4.43 0.57
C LYS A 9 -3.62 3.82 0.34
N GLN A 10 -4.57 4.60 -0.17
CA GLN A 10 -5.89 4.09 -0.53
C GLN A 10 -5.81 3.07 -1.67
N LEU A 11 -4.98 3.33 -2.68
CA LEU A 11 -4.72 2.40 -3.77
C LEU A 11 -4.15 1.08 -3.23
N ILE A 12 -3.13 1.14 -2.37
CA ILE A 12 -2.52 -0.05 -1.76
C ILE A 12 -3.55 -0.89 -1.00
N ILE A 13 -4.37 -0.26 -0.14
CA ILE A 13 -5.40 -0.97 0.63
C ILE A 13 -6.42 -1.64 -0.31
N ALA A 14 -6.85 -0.94 -1.37
CA ALA A 14 -7.84 -1.44 -2.30
C ALA A 14 -7.30 -2.55 -3.22
N SER A 15 -6.05 -2.43 -3.66
CA SER A 15 -5.39 -3.41 -4.55
C SER A 15 -5.03 -4.71 -3.85
N LEU A 16 -4.72 -4.64 -2.55
CA LEU A 16 -4.24 -5.79 -1.77
C LEU A 16 -5.29 -6.33 -0.79
N ASP A 17 -6.52 -5.84 -0.88
CA ASP A 17 -7.66 -6.23 -0.03
C ASP A 17 -7.33 -6.26 1.46
N LEU A 18 -6.64 -5.21 1.94
CA LEU A 18 -6.18 -5.12 3.34
C LEU A 18 -7.35 -4.82 4.28
N GLU A 19 -8.09 -5.86 4.67
CA GLU A 19 -9.23 -5.74 5.57
C GLU A 19 -8.84 -5.11 6.92
N GLY A 20 -9.55 -4.05 7.30
CA GLY A 20 -9.35 -3.38 8.58
C GLY A 20 -8.13 -2.45 8.66
N VAL A 21 -7.40 -2.27 7.55
CA VAL A 21 -6.30 -1.28 7.45
C VAL A 21 -6.86 0.03 6.89
N THR A 22 -6.54 1.14 7.54
CA THR A 22 -6.84 2.49 7.05
C THR A 22 -5.58 3.21 6.59
N PRO A 23 -5.67 4.27 5.75
CA PRO A 23 -4.51 5.05 5.35
C PRO A 23 -3.72 5.66 6.54
N ALA A 24 -4.38 5.84 7.69
CA ALA A 24 -3.72 6.32 8.91
C ALA A 24 -2.82 5.26 9.56
N ASP A 25 -3.06 3.97 9.29
CA ASP A 25 -2.29 2.85 9.85
C ASP A 25 -1.01 2.57 9.04
N ILE A 26 -0.90 3.13 7.83
CA ILE A 26 0.29 2.98 6.97
C ILE A 26 1.28 4.11 7.25
N ASP A 27 2.48 3.76 7.68
CA ASP A 27 3.60 4.70 7.80
C ASP A 27 4.20 4.96 6.39
N PRO A 28 4.18 6.20 5.88
CA PRO A 28 4.73 6.51 4.56
C PRO A 28 6.25 6.42 4.47
N ASP A 29 6.95 6.43 5.61
CA ASP A 29 8.40 6.32 5.67
C ASP A 29 8.86 4.87 5.91
N ALA A 30 7.93 3.95 6.19
CA ALA A 30 8.21 2.54 6.35
C ALA A 30 8.31 1.80 5.01
N PRO A 31 9.12 0.72 4.92
CA PRO A 31 9.16 -0.11 3.73
C PRO A 31 7.80 -0.74 3.42
N LEU A 32 7.38 -0.75 2.16
CA LEU A 32 6.17 -1.50 1.77
C LEU A 32 6.42 -3.02 1.79
N PHE A 33 7.59 -3.45 1.31
CA PHE A 33 7.94 -4.87 1.21
C PHE A 33 8.70 -5.38 2.43
N GLY A 34 8.46 -6.63 2.82
CA GLY A 34 9.14 -7.25 3.96
C GLY A 34 8.68 -6.68 5.30
N ASP A 35 9.57 -6.06 6.09
CA ASP A 35 9.33 -5.76 7.51
C ASP A 35 8.31 -4.63 7.80
N GLY A 36 7.86 -3.85 6.80
CA GLY A 36 6.86 -2.82 7.02
C GLY A 36 5.44 -3.31 6.74
N LEU A 37 4.88 -3.03 5.55
CA LEU A 37 3.52 -3.48 5.22
C LEU A 37 3.42 -5.00 4.96
N GLY A 38 4.54 -5.73 4.99
CA GLY A 38 4.52 -7.18 4.85
C GLY A 38 4.43 -7.68 3.41
N LEU A 39 4.52 -6.80 2.41
CA LEU A 39 4.24 -7.17 1.03
C LEU A 39 5.25 -8.15 0.46
N ASP A 40 4.74 -9.12 -0.29
CA ASP A 40 5.55 -10.09 -1.01
C ASP A 40 5.72 -9.73 -2.50
N SER A 41 6.38 -10.61 -3.26
CA SER A 41 6.64 -10.40 -4.69
C SER A 41 5.39 -10.47 -5.57
N ILE A 42 4.34 -11.15 -5.12
CA ILE A 42 3.05 -11.26 -5.83
C ILE A 42 2.27 -9.97 -5.62
N ASP A 43 2.20 -9.48 -4.38
CA ASP A 43 1.57 -8.20 -4.03
C ASP A 43 2.19 -7.04 -4.82
N ALA A 44 3.51 -7.06 -5.00
CA ALA A 44 4.24 -6.07 -5.81
C ALA A 44 3.76 -6.01 -7.26
N LEU A 45 3.50 -7.16 -7.87
CA LEU A 45 3.02 -7.26 -9.24
C LEU A 45 1.57 -6.78 -9.37
N GLU A 46 0.73 -7.11 -8.39
CA GLU A 46 -0.66 -6.66 -8.34
C GLU A 46 -0.76 -5.13 -8.17
N LEU A 47 0.04 -4.55 -7.27
CA LEU A 47 0.19 -3.11 -7.14
C LEU A 47 0.68 -2.44 -8.42
N GLY A 48 1.66 -3.03 -9.10
CA GLY A 48 2.17 -2.53 -10.37
C GLY A 48 1.13 -2.55 -11.49
N ALA A 49 0.27 -3.57 -11.52
CA ALA A 49 -0.84 -3.68 -12.46
C ALA A 49 -1.96 -2.66 -12.16
N ALA A 50 -2.18 -2.32 -10.89
CA ALA A 50 -3.20 -1.35 -10.46
C ALA A 50 -2.86 0.11 -10.82
N ILE A 51 -1.59 0.42 -11.12
CA ILE A 51 -1.10 1.77 -11.47
C ILE A 51 -1.13 2.04 -12.99
N GLN A 52 -1.38 1.02 -13.83
CA GLN A 52 -1.36 1.12 -15.29
C GLN A 52 -2.52 1.90 -15.92
#